data_AF-A0A3M6YU88-F1
#
_entry.id   AF-A0A3M6YU88-F1
#
_cell.length_a   1.000
_cell.length_b   1.000
_cell.length_c   1.000
_cell.angle_alpha   90.00
_cell.angle_beta   90.00
_cell.angle_gamma   90.00
#
_symmetry.space_group_name_H-M   'P 1'
#
loop_
_entity.id
_entity.type
_entity.pdbx_description
1 polymer ?
#
loop_
_entity_poly.entity_id
_entity_poly.type
_entity_poly.pdbx_seq_one_letter_code
_entity_poly.pdbx_strand_id
1 'polypeptide(L)'
;MSNKVQVNGASSGVEPALQSQITTALLQNGGVKRIQDTLKQRLDEEGWSENLRNHVTAMFRSGEATTYDDAMAKVLQQIRAGQEDGTNGAHASSLAIPQSAKDGGVEVVRKELIGICEMDK
;
A
#
# COMPACT_ATOMS: atom_id res chain seq x y z
N MET A 1 4.75 9.04 -27.90
CA MET A 1 3.82 7.98 -28.33
C MET A 1 3.52 7.15 -27.09
N SER A 2 2.36 7.35 -26.46
CA SER A 2 2.01 6.64 -25.22
C SER A 2 1.66 5.20 -25.55
N ASN A 3 2.54 4.27 -25.18
CA ASN A 3 2.36 2.84 -25.41
C ASN A 3 1.31 2.34 -24.40
N LYS A 4 0.02 2.41 -24.77
CA LYS A 4 -1.07 1.94 -23.92
C LYS A 4 -1.07 0.42 -23.87
N VAL A 5 -1.33 -0.13 -22.69
CA VAL A 5 -1.42 -1.58 -22.48
C VAL A 5 -2.80 -2.04 -22.95
N GLN A 6 -2.82 -2.94 -23.93
CA GLN A 6 -4.06 -3.56 -24.39
C GLN A 6 -4.52 -4.59 -23.35
N VAL A 7 -5.74 -4.44 -22.86
CA VAL A 7 -6.37 -5.39 -21.94
C VAL A 7 -7.56 -6.04 -22.64
N ASN A 8 -7.53 -7.37 -22.76
CA ASN A 8 -8.65 -8.13 -23.30
C ASN A 8 -9.64 -8.43 -22.16
N GLY A 9 -10.95 -8.37 -22.42
CA GLY A 9 -11.99 -8.66 -21.43
C GLY A 9 -11.95 -10.10 -20.88
N ALA A 10 -11.26 -11.01 -21.57
CA ALA A 10 -11.00 -12.39 -21.12
C ALA A 10 -9.72 -12.54 -20.27
N SER A 11 -8.85 -11.53 -20.23
CA SER A 11 -7.59 -11.58 -19.49
C SER A 11 -7.84 -11.44 -17.99
N SER A 12 -7.38 -12.42 -17.21
CA SER A 12 -7.33 -12.27 -15.76
C SER A 12 -6.27 -11.22 -15.39
N GLY A 13 -6.62 -10.21 -14.60
CA GLY A 13 -5.65 -9.21 -14.06
C GLY A 13 -4.56 -9.81 -13.14
N VAL A 14 -4.58 -11.12 -12.95
CA VAL A 14 -3.61 -11.91 -12.20
C VAL A 14 -2.59 -12.59 -13.13
N GLU A 15 -2.74 -12.47 -14.46
CA GLU A 15 -1.78 -13.03 -15.39
C GLU A 15 -0.41 -12.33 -15.24
N PRO A 16 0.68 -13.07 -14.97
CA PRO A 16 1.99 -12.47 -14.69
C PRO A 16 2.52 -11.58 -15.82
N ALA A 17 2.26 -11.97 -17.07
CA ALA A 17 2.69 -11.21 -18.25
C ALA A 17 1.96 -9.85 -18.31
N LEU A 18 0.65 -9.84 -18.09
CA LEU A 18 -0.15 -8.62 -18.07
C LEU A 18 0.22 -7.70 -16.90
N GLN A 19 0.42 -8.25 -15.69
CA GLN A 19 0.87 -7.48 -14.53
C GLN A 19 2.23 -6.81 -14.77
N SER A 20 3.16 -7.51 -15.41
CA SER A 20 4.47 -6.96 -15.77
C SER A 20 4.35 -5.79 -16.75
N GLN A 21 3.49 -5.93 -17.78
CA GLN A 21 3.22 -4.86 -18.74
C GLN A 21 2.60 -3.63 -18.09
N ILE A 22 1.57 -3.82 -17.25
CA ILE A 22 0.92 -2.75 -16.49
C ILE A 22 1.92 -2.05 -15.56
N THR A 23 2.72 -2.81 -14.81
CA THR A 23 3.72 -2.26 -13.89
C THR A 23 4.77 -1.43 -14.65
N THR A 24 5.23 -1.93 -15.80
CA THR A 24 6.18 -1.21 -16.66
C THR A 24 5.58 0.09 -17.19
N ALA A 25 4.32 0.08 -17.64
CA ALA A 25 3.63 1.26 -18.13
C ALA A 25 3.39 2.30 -17.02
N LEU A 26 2.99 1.87 -15.82
CA LEU A 26 2.86 2.74 -14.64
C LEU A 26 4.21 3.36 -14.26
N LEU A 27 5.30 2.62 -14.35
CA LEU A 27 6.64 3.12 -14.06
C LEU A 27 7.07 4.19 -15.07
N GLN A 28 6.85 3.93 -16.36
CA GLN A 28 7.19 4.87 -17.45
C GLN A 28 6.39 6.19 -17.38
N ASN A 29 5.13 6.13 -16.94
CA ASN A 29 4.28 7.31 -16.83
C ASN A 29 4.40 8.04 -15.46
N GLY A 30 5.20 7.50 -14.53
CA GLY A 30 5.30 8.00 -13.16
C GLY A 30 4.04 7.76 -12.32
N GLY A 31 3.13 6.90 -12.78
CA GLY A 31 1.91 6.52 -12.06
C GLY A 31 2.22 5.83 -10.74
N VAL A 32 3.28 5.00 -10.69
CA VAL A 32 3.75 4.37 -9.44
C VAL A 32 4.05 5.42 -8.37
N LYS A 33 4.77 6.49 -8.74
CA LYS A 33 5.11 7.56 -7.80
C LYS A 33 3.85 8.27 -7.28
N ARG A 34 2.90 8.60 -8.16
CA ARG A 34 1.63 9.26 -7.76
C ARG A 34 0.78 8.38 -6.84
N ILE A 35 0.73 7.07 -7.10
CA ILE A 35 0.07 6.10 -6.22
C ILE A 35 0.73 6.08 -4.85
N GLN A 36 2.06 6.00 -4.79
CA GLN A 36 2.83 6.01 -3.55
C GLN A 36 2.64 7.30 -2.76
N ASP A 37 2.75 8.45 -3.42
CA ASP A 37 2.60 9.77 -2.79
C ASP A 37 1.19 9.94 -2.21
N THR A 38 0.16 9.50 -2.93
CA THR A 38 -1.22 9.59 -2.43
C THR A 38 -1.48 8.63 -1.28
N LEU A 39 -1.01 7.38 -1.37
CA LEU A 39 -1.16 6.43 -0.28
C LEU A 39 -0.46 6.94 0.99
N LYS A 40 0.75 7.49 0.84
CA LYS A 40 1.48 8.12 1.93
C LYS A 40 0.69 9.28 2.53
N GLN A 41 0.16 10.18 1.70
CA GLN A 41 -0.66 11.29 2.17
C GLN A 41 -1.86 10.80 2.97
N ARG A 42 -2.59 9.78 2.50
CA ARG A 42 -3.73 9.22 3.24
C ARG A 42 -3.32 8.60 4.58
N LEU A 43 -2.20 7.87 4.62
CA LEU A 43 -1.66 7.32 5.87
C LEU A 43 -1.26 8.42 6.86
N ASP A 44 -0.69 9.52 6.36
CA ASP A 44 -0.32 10.68 7.16
C ASP A 44 -1.57 11.43 7.68
N GLU A 45 -2.60 11.63 6.84
CA GLU A 45 -3.89 12.27 7.19
C GLU A 45 -4.61 11.53 8.32
N GLU A 46 -4.54 10.20 8.33
CA GLU A 46 -5.12 9.34 9.38
C GLU A 46 -4.23 9.24 10.63
N GLY A 47 -3.09 9.94 10.67
CA GLY A 47 -2.14 9.89 11.78
C GLY A 47 -1.41 8.55 11.93
N TRP A 48 -1.53 7.64 10.95
CA TRP A 48 -0.94 6.29 11.03
C TRP A 48 0.59 6.35 11.07
N SER A 49 1.21 7.19 10.25
CA SER A 49 2.68 7.36 10.23
C SER A 49 3.23 7.91 11.53
N GLU A 50 2.47 8.79 12.20
CA GLU A 50 2.84 9.31 13.52
C GLU A 50 2.71 8.23 14.59
N ASN A 51 1.61 7.46 14.59
CA ASN A 51 1.40 6.35 15.49
C ASN A 51 2.51 5.29 15.34
N LEU A 52 2.88 4.94 14.11
CA LEU A 52 4.00 4.04 13.82
C LEU A 52 5.31 4.56 14.41
N ARG A 53 5.64 5.84 14.20
CA ARG A 53 6.84 6.45 14.76
C ARG A 53 6.84 6.40 16.30
N ASN A 54 5.72 6.72 16.92
CA ASN A 54 5.57 6.70 18.37
C ASN A 54 5.74 5.28 18.91
N HIS A 55 5.18 4.28 18.23
CA HIS A 55 5.32 2.87 18.59
C HIS A 55 6.78 2.40 18.49
N VAL A 56 7.46 2.65 17.37
CA VAL A 56 8.88 2.30 17.19
C VAL A 56 9.73 2.98 18.26
N THR A 57 9.48 4.27 18.54
CA THR A 57 10.21 5.00 19.57
C THR A 57 9.98 4.40 20.96
N ALA A 58 8.75 4.00 21.28
CA ALA A 58 8.42 3.33 22.53
C ALA A 58 9.13 1.97 22.64
N MET A 59 9.17 1.20 21.55
CA MET A 59 9.81 -0.11 21.47
C MET A 59 11.33 -0.04 21.74
N PHE A 60 12.01 0.98 21.24
CA PHE A 60 13.43 1.20 21.55
C PHE A 60 13.65 1.72 22.97
N ARG A 61 12.75 2.56 23.50
CA ARG A 61 12.86 3.07 24.89
C ARG A 61 12.59 2.00 25.93
N SER A 62 11.65 1.09 25.67
CA SER A 62 11.35 -0.04 26.55
C SER A 62 12.42 -1.14 26.50
N GLY A 63 13.30 -1.11 25.50
CA GLY A 63 14.25 -2.18 25.22
C GLY A 63 13.60 -3.42 24.58
N GLU A 64 12.33 -3.31 24.16
CA GLU A 64 11.63 -4.40 23.46
C GLU A 64 12.32 -4.71 22.14
N ALA A 65 12.81 -3.71 21.40
CA ALA A 65 13.73 -3.91 20.30
C ALA A 65 15.04 -3.19 20.56
N THR A 66 16.14 -3.85 20.22
CA THR A 66 17.50 -3.33 20.42
C THR A 66 18.25 -3.13 19.11
N THR A 67 17.73 -3.68 18.01
CA THR A 67 18.30 -3.55 16.67
C THR A 67 17.23 -3.10 15.68
N TYR A 68 17.67 -2.52 14.57
CA TYR A 68 16.79 -2.10 13.49
C TYR A 68 16.00 -3.28 12.90
N ASP A 69 16.67 -4.41 12.64
CA ASP A 69 16.04 -5.58 12.03
C ASP A 69 14.97 -6.19 12.95
N ASP A 70 15.20 -6.23 14.27
CA ASP A 70 14.22 -6.70 15.25
C ASP A 70 12.99 -5.78 15.30
N ALA A 71 13.21 -4.46 15.35
CA ALA A 71 12.11 -3.49 15.32
C ALA A 71 11.29 -3.59 14.03
N MET A 72 11.96 -3.73 12.88
CA MET A 72 11.29 -3.88 11.59
C MET A 72 10.44 -5.15 11.53
N ALA A 73 10.99 -6.29 11.98
CA ALA A 73 10.26 -7.56 12.00
C ALA A 73 8.99 -7.47 12.87
N LYS A 74 9.09 -6.87 14.06
CA LYS A 74 7.96 -6.69 14.99
C LYS A 74 6.90 -5.75 14.44
N VAL A 75 7.30 -4.62 13.86
CA VAL A 75 6.38 -3.69 13.21
C VAL A 75 5.62 -4.36 12.07
N LEU A 76 6.32 -5.07 11.17
CA LEU A 76 5.69 -5.77 10.06
C LEU A 76 4.74 -6.86 10.54
N GLN A 77 5.10 -7.59 11.61
CA GLN A 77 4.22 -8.57 12.24
C GLN A 77 2.96 -7.91 12.79
N GLN A 78 3.06 -6.78 13.50
CA GLN A 78 1.90 -6.06 14.03
C GLN A 78 1.00 -5.50 12.94
N ILE A 79 1.57 -4.95 11.86
CA ILE A 79 0.80 -4.47 10.71
C ILE A 79 0.00 -5.62 10.08
N ARG A 80 0.62 -6.79 9.93
CA ARG A 80 -0.04 -7.99 9.39
C ARG A 80 -1.14 -8.50 10.33
N ALA A 81 -0.85 -8.66 11.62
CA ALA A 81 -1.81 -9.11 12.61
C ALA A 81 -3.03 -8.17 12.70
N GLY A 82 -2.79 -6.85 12.69
CA GLY A 82 -3.85 -5.85 12.66
C GLY A 82 -4.72 -5.86 11.39
N GLN A 83 -4.26 -6.53 10.32
CA GLN A 83 -5.03 -6.72 9.09
C GLN A 83 -5.94 -7.96 9.15
N GLU A 84 -5.59 -8.97 9.96
CA GLU A 84 -6.35 -10.21 10.15
C GLU A 84 -7.46 -10.05 11.20
N ASP A 85 -7.22 -9.26 12.27
CA ASP A 85 -8.15 -9.02 13.38
C ASP A 85 -9.22 -7.95 13.05
N GLY A 86 -9.94 -8.11 11.93
CA GLY A 86 -10.98 -7.19 11.45
C GLY A 86 -12.20 -6.96 12.37
N THR A 87 -12.16 -7.37 13.65
CA THR A 87 -13.26 -7.23 14.60
C THR A 87 -12.78 -6.95 16.03
N ASN A 88 -13.17 -5.79 16.56
CA ASN A 88 -13.44 -5.50 17.97
C ASN A 88 -12.42 -5.95 19.03
N GLY A 89 -11.44 -5.09 19.32
CA GLY A 89 -10.61 -5.21 20.52
C GLY A 89 -10.04 -3.86 20.91
N ALA A 90 -10.75 -3.13 21.76
CA ALA A 90 -10.23 -1.95 22.44
C ALA A 90 -9.10 -2.38 23.39
N HIS A 91 -7.85 -2.39 22.94
CA HIS A 91 -6.64 -2.01 23.68
C HIS A 91 -5.39 -2.35 22.85
N ALA A 92 -4.44 -1.39 22.83
CA ALA A 92 -3.12 -1.42 22.22
C ALA A 92 -3.04 -1.21 20.70
N SER A 93 -2.99 0.07 20.31
CA SER A 93 -2.15 0.58 19.21
C SER A 93 -2.00 -0.31 17.98
N SER A 94 -3.11 -0.76 17.39
CA SER A 94 -3.04 -1.57 16.17
C SER A 94 -2.44 -0.72 15.05
N LEU A 95 -1.26 -1.10 14.56
CA LEU A 95 -0.63 -0.52 13.37
C LEU A 95 -1.34 -0.98 12.08
N ALA A 96 -2.59 -1.42 12.17
CA ALA A 96 -3.42 -1.75 11.03
C ALA A 96 -3.52 -0.56 10.07
N ILE A 97 -3.39 -0.85 8.79
CA ILE A 97 -3.58 0.16 7.74
C ILE A 97 -5.06 0.59 7.74
N PRO A 98 -5.36 1.89 7.91
CA PRO A 98 -6.73 2.41 7.88
C PRO A 98 -7.44 2.07 6.57
N GLN A 99 -8.74 1.78 6.64
CA GLN A 99 -9.53 1.44 5.44
C GLN A 99 -9.62 2.62 4.47
N SER A 100 -9.74 3.86 4.96
CA SER A 100 -9.73 5.08 4.14
C SER A 100 -8.46 5.21 3.29
N ALA A 101 -7.30 4.82 3.82
CA ALA A 101 -6.04 4.80 3.09
C ALA A 101 -6.00 3.70 2.01
N LYS A 102 -6.61 2.53 2.28
CA LYS A 102 -6.75 1.45 1.29
C LYS A 102 -7.68 1.87 0.15
N ASP A 103 -8.84 2.41 0.48
CA ASP A 103 -9.83 2.88 -0.49
C ASP A 103 -9.26 3.99 -1.37
N GLY A 104 -8.60 4.97 -0.77
CA GLY A 104 -7.92 6.04 -1.49
C GLY A 104 -6.78 5.53 -2.38
N GLY A 105 -6.03 4.52 -1.92
CA GLY A 105 -5.01 3.85 -2.74
C GLY A 105 -5.60 3.15 -3.96
N VAL A 106 -6.69 2.39 -3.77
CA VAL A 106 -7.40 1.70 -4.86
C VAL A 106 -7.98 2.68 -5.87
N GLU A 107 -8.52 3.80 -5.41
CA GLU A 107 -9.06 4.85 -6.29
C GLU A 107 -7.97 5.44 -7.19
N VAL A 108 -6.79 5.74 -6.64
CA VAL A 108 -5.68 6.27 -7.43
C VAL A 108 -5.13 5.22 -8.39
N VAL A 109 -4.98 3.97 -7.95
CA VAL A 109 -4.58 2.88 -8.84
C VAL A 109 -5.55 2.77 -10.01
N ARG A 110 -6.87 2.81 -9.76
CA ARG A 110 -7.89 2.80 -10.81
C ARG A 110 -7.72 3.98 -11.77
N LYS A 111 -7.53 5.19 -11.25
CA LYS A 111 -7.34 6.41 -12.07
C LYS A 111 -6.12 6.31 -12.97
N GLU A 112 -5.01 5.80 -12.45
CA GLU A 112 -3.77 5.60 -13.20
C GLU A 112 -3.92 4.50 -14.26
N LEU A 113 -4.58 3.38 -13.91
CA LEU A 113 -4.89 2.29 -14.84
C LEU A 113 -5.75 2.76 -16.02
N ILE A 114 -6.76 3.61 -15.79
CA ILE A 114 -7.56 4.21 -16.88
C ILE A 114 -6.69 5.03 -17.83
N GLY A 115 -5.63 5.67 -17.34
CA GLY A 115 -4.72 6.46 -18.16
C GLY A 115 -3.80 5.63 -19.05
N ILE A 116 -3.49 4.39 -18.64
CA ILE A 116 -2.50 3.54 -19.32
C ILE A 116 -3.08 2.32 -20.03
N CYS A 117 -4.27 1.85 -19.65
CA CYS A 117 -4.91 0.68 -20.24
C CYS A 117 -5.95 1.10 -21.28
N GLU A 118 -6.02 0.33 -22.37
CA GLU A 118 -7.06 0.43 -23.39
C GLU A 118 -7.71 -0.95 -23.56
N MET A 119 -9.03 -0.99 -23.58
CA MET A 119 -9.77 -2.23 -23.76
C MET A 119 -9.70 -2.62 -25.24
N ASP A 120 -9.19 -3.82 -25.52
CA ASP A 120 -9.25 -4.39 -26.88
C ASP A 120 -10.72 -4.56 -27.27
N LYS A 121 -11.04 -4.23 -28.52
CA LYS A 121 -12.42 -4.04 -29.00
C LYS A 121 -13.10 -5.35 -29.39
#